data_AF-A0AAD8IS21-F1
#
_entry.id   AF-A0AAD8IS21-F1
#
_cell.length_a   1.000
_cell.length_b   1.000
_cell.length_c   1.000
_cell.angle_alpha   90.00
_cell.angle_beta   90.00
_cell.angle_gamma   90.00
#
_symmetry.space_group_name_H-M   'P 1'
#
loop_
_entity.id
_entity.type
_entity.pdbx_description
1 polymer ?
#
loop_
_entity_poly.entity_id
_entity_poly.type
_entity_poly.pdbx_seq_one_letter_code
_entity_poly.pdbx_strand_id
1 'polypeptide(L)'
;MGVVTFNGDYTSPIPPARLFKASILDSKNSIPKIMPEHVKSVEIIQGSGGAGSVKQIDFVQGGYVKLKVETLDESSFTYSYNIFEGVGLTDKIEKMQFDIKFEASDGGSKCTMTTKCYPKGDAELNEENCKAGKDKILGMYKAVETYLIQNADAYAS
;
A
#
# COMPACT_ATOMS: atom_id res chain seq x y z
N MET A 1 -22.80 13.42 0.23
CA MET A 1 -21.44 13.58 0.79
C MET A 1 -20.41 12.99 -0.15
N GLY A 2 -19.20 13.56 -0.17
CA GLY A 2 -18.21 13.30 -1.20
C GLY A 2 -17.11 12.35 -0.76
N VAL A 3 -16.58 11.60 -1.72
CA VAL A 3 -15.32 10.86 -1.58
C VAL A 3 -14.19 11.88 -1.44
N VAL A 4 -13.37 11.77 -0.39
CA VAL A 4 -12.16 12.59 -0.25
C VAL A 4 -11.05 11.93 -1.05
N THR A 5 -10.43 12.68 -1.96
CA THR A 5 -9.38 12.16 -2.86
C THR A 5 -8.07 12.90 -2.65
N PHE A 6 -6.98 12.16 -2.56
CA PHE A 6 -5.62 12.67 -2.52
C PHE A 6 -4.81 12.09 -3.66
N ASN A 7 -3.89 12.89 -4.19
CA ASN A 7 -2.90 12.44 -5.16
C ASN A 7 -1.51 12.74 -4.61
N GLY A 8 -0.56 11.85 -4.86
CA GLY A 8 0.84 12.01 -4.48
C GLY A 8 1.75 11.42 -5.56
N ASP A 9 2.73 12.21 -5.96
CA ASP A 9 3.80 11.80 -6.86
C ASP A 9 5.09 11.68 -6.06
N TYR A 10 5.75 10.53 -6.14
CA TYR A 10 6.97 10.23 -5.40
C TYR A 10 8.04 9.71 -6.35
N THR A 11 9.19 10.37 -6.40
CA THR A 11 10.35 9.87 -7.13
C THR A 11 11.21 8.98 -6.25
N SER A 12 11.84 8.00 -6.88
CA SER A 12 12.75 7.05 -6.25
C SER A 12 13.94 6.78 -7.16
N PRO A 13 15.16 6.61 -6.63
CA PRO A 13 16.29 6.13 -7.43
C PRO A 13 16.17 4.63 -7.77
N ILE A 14 15.17 3.92 -7.22
CA ILE A 14 15.01 2.48 -7.43
C ILE A 14 14.16 2.22 -8.68
N PRO A 15 14.55 1.28 -9.57
CA PRO A 15 13.75 0.90 -10.72
C PRO A 15 12.34 0.41 -10.36
N PRO A 16 11.32 0.66 -11.21
CA PRO A 16 9.92 0.37 -10.89
C PRO A 16 9.68 -1.12 -10.63
N ALA A 17 10.27 -2.01 -11.43
CA ALA A 17 10.15 -3.46 -11.26
C ALA A 17 10.61 -3.94 -9.88
N ARG A 18 11.70 -3.35 -9.37
CA ARG A 18 12.32 -3.71 -8.10
C ARG A 18 11.47 -3.25 -6.91
N LEU A 19 10.95 -2.01 -6.98
CA LEU A 19 9.98 -1.52 -6.01
C LEU A 19 8.68 -2.33 -6.04
N PHE A 20 8.13 -2.61 -7.22
CA PHE A 20 6.89 -3.35 -7.38
C PHE A 20 7.01 -4.77 -6.81
N LYS A 21 8.12 -5.45 -7.11
CA LYS A 21 8.39 -6.79 -6.58
C LYS A 21 8.49 -6.80 -5.06
N ALA A 22 9.27 -5.89 -4.48
CA ALA A 22 9.47 -5.83 -3.03
C ALA A 22 8.22 -5.34 -2.27
N SER A 23 7.48 -4.37 -2.80
CA SER A 23 6.34 -3.78 -2.08
C SER A 23 5.02 -4.52 -2.30
N ILE A 24 4.85 -5.23 -3.42
CA ILE A 24 3.55 -5.79 -3.83
C ILE A 24 3.64 -7.31 -4.03
N LEU A 25 4.50 -7.78 -4.94
CA LEU A 25 4.53 -9.20 -5.33
C LEU A 25 5.03 -10.09 -4.18
N ASP A 26 6.13 -9.71 -3.55
CA ASP A 26 6.73 -10.45 -2.42
C ASP A 26 6.34 -9.86 -1.06
N SER A 27 5.28 -9.03 -1.01
CA SER A 27 4.84 -8.32 0.20
C SER A 27 4.68 -9.21 1.43
N LYS A 28 4.32 -10.48 1.23
CA LYS A 28 4.20 -11.48 2.29
C LYS A 28 5.51 -11.68 3.07
N ASN A 29 6.63 -11.75 2.36
CA ASN A 29 7.93 -12.06 2.94
C ASN A 29 8.75 -10.79 3.20
N SER A 30 8.66 -9.83 2.29
CA SER A 30 9.44 -8.59 2.33
C SER A 30 9.00 -7.66 3.46
N ILE A 31 7.69 -7.41 3.62
CA ILE A 31 7.19 -6.37 4.52
C ILE A 31 7.51 -6.66 5.99
N PRO A 32 7.25 -7.88 6.52
CA PRO A 32 7.65 -8.21 7.90
C PRO A 32 9.18 -8.16 8.11
N LYS A 33 9.97 -8.47 7.07
CA LYS A 33 11.44 -8.39 7.14
C LYS A 33 11.95 -6.94 7.13
N ILE A 34 11.32 -6.07 6.35
CA ILE A 34 11.70 -4.66 6.20
C ILE A 34 11.27 -3.83 7.41
N MET A 35 10.11 -4.14 7.99
CA MET A 35 9.55 -3.43 9.14
C MET A 35 9.21 -4.39 10.30
N PRO A 36 10.18 -5.13 10.85
CA PRO A 36 9.93 -6.17 11.86
C PRO A 36 9.36 -5.61 13.17
N GLU A 37 9.68 -4.35 13.49
CA GLU A 37 9.17 -3.66 14.68
C GLU A 37 7.70 -3.21 14.54
N HIS A 38 7.14 -3.25 13.32
CA HIS A 38 5.80 -2.73 13.03
C HIS A 38 4.86 -3.80 12.47
N VAL A 39 5.34 -4.67 11.58
CA VAL A 39 4.53 -5.67 10.90
C VAL A 39 4.94 -7.06 11.37
N LYS A 40 3.99 -7.80 11.94
CA LYS A 40 4.18 -9.17 12.40
C LYS A 40 4.08 -10.17 11.24
N SER A 41 3.06 -10.01 10.41
CA SER A 41 2.80 -10.92 9.29
C SER A 41 1.95 -10.26 8.21
N VAL A 42 2.08 -10.78 7.00
CA VAL A 42 1.22 -10.47 5.87
C VAL A 42 0.73 -11.80 5.29
N GLU A 43 -0.56 -12.02 5.27
CA GLU A 43 -1.15 -13.30 4.87
C GLU A 43 -2.21 -13.11 3.79
N ILE A 44 -2.29 -14.05 2.85
CA ILE A 44 -3.41 -14.12 1.90
C ILE A 44 -4.46 -15.01 2.55
N ILE A 45 -5.58 -14.41 2.96
CA ILE A 45 -6.67 -15.13 3.65
C ILE A 45 -7.75 -15.61 2.67
N GLN A 46 -7.78 -15.04 1.46
CA GLN A 46 -8.66 -15.47 0.38
C GLN A 46 -8.00 -15.22 -0.98
N GLY A 47 -8.10 -16.18 -1.90
CA GLY A 47 -7.56 -16.06 -3.26
C GLY A 47 -6.10 -16.48 -3.38
N SER A 48 -5.47 -16.12 -4.51
CA SER A 48 -4.11 -16.52 -4.88
C SER A 48 -3.07 -15.39 -4.79
N GLY A 49 -3.50 -14.18 -4.39
CA GLY A 49 -2.64 -13.00 -4.26
C GLY A 49 -2.85 -11.93 -5.34
N GLY A 50 -3.52 -12.26 -6.44
CA GLY A 50 -3.90 -11.33 -7.52
C GLY A 50 -5.25 -10.63 -7.29
N ALA A 51 -5.82 -10.04 -8.35
CA ALA A 51 -7.12 -9.38 -8.31
C ALA A 51 -8.22 -10.24 -7.66
N GLY A 52 -9.03 -9.63 -6.80
CA GLY A 52 -10.05 -10.29 -5.99
C GLY A 52 -9.55 -10.94 -4.70
N SER A 53 -8.24 -11.07 -4.50
CA SER A 53 -7.68 -11.68 -3.29
C SER A 53 -7.81 -10.76 -2.07
N VAL A 54 -7.96 -11.35 -0.89
CA VAL A 54 -7.95 -10.63 0.39
C VAL A 54 -6.66 -10.95 1.12
N LYS A 55 -5.92 -9.90 1.49
CA LYS A 55 -4.73 -9.99 2.34
C LYS A 55 -5.03 -9.41 3.71
N GLN A 56 -4.44 -9.99 4.75
CA GLN A 56 -4.43 -9.45 6.11
C GLN A 56 -3.00 -9.06 6.48
N ILE A 57 -2.85 -7.91 7.12
CA ILE A 57 -1.58 -7.46 7.71
C ILE A 57 -1.79 -7.33 9.21
N ASP A 58 -1.01 -8.06 9.99
CA ASP A 58 -1.05 -8.00 11.46
C ASP A 58 0.11 -7.14 11.96
N PHE A 59 -0.18 -6.24 12.91
CA PHE A 59 0.80 -5.32 13.45
C PHE A 59 1.34 -5.79 14.80
N VAL A 60 2.61 -5.50 15.08
CA VAL A 60 3.29 -5.90 16.33
C VAL A 60 2.63 -5.28 17.56
N GLN A 61 2.21 -4.02 17.46
CA GLN A 61 1.53 -3.30 18.55
C GLN A 61 0.05 -3.70 18.73
N GLY A 62 -0.40 -4.73 18.00
CA GLY A 62 -1.77 -5.19 18.00
C GLY A 62 -2.64 -4.54 16.92
N GLY A 63 -3.74 -5.22 16.62
CA GLY A 63 -4.62 -4.89 15.50
C GLY A 63 -4.10 -5.40 14.16
N TYR A 64 -4.97 -5.31 13.17
CA TYR A 64 -4.73 -5.78 11.81
C TYR A 64 -5.40 -4.85 10.81
N VAL A 65 -5.07 -4.99 9.52
CA VAL A 65 -5.89 -4.50 8.41
C VAL A 65 -6.19 -5.63 7.45
N LYS A 66 -7.39 -5.64 6.89
CA LYS A 66 -7.72 -6.45 5.71
C LYS A 66 -7.84 -5.53 4.50
N LEU A 67 -7.15 -5.96 3.45
CA LEU A 67 -7.20 -5.32 2.16
C LEU A 67 -7.68 -6.30 1.10
N LYS A 68 -8.46 -5.81 0.15
CA LYS A 68 -8.86 -6.55 -1.04
C LYS A 68 -8.15 -5.97 -2.24
N VAL A 69 -7.46 -6.83 -2.99
CA VAL A 69 -6.81 -6.46 -4.25
C VAL A 69 -7.89 -6.27 -5.31
N GLU A 70 -7.90 -5.11 -5.94
CA GLU A 70 -8.80 -4.80 -7.05
C GLU A 70 -8.10 -5.06 -8.40
N THR A 71 -6.86 -4.57 -8.53
CA THR A 71 -6.03 -4.79 -9.73
C THR A 71 -4.61 -5.15 -9.33
N LEU A 72 -4.02 -6.10 -10.05
CA LEU A 72 -2.59 -6.39 -10.05
C LEU A 72 -2.16 -6.59 -11.50
N ASP A 73 -1.36 -5.67 -12.03
CA ASP A 73 -0.80 -5.72 -13.37
C ASP A 73 0.73 -5.54 -13.31
N GLU A 74 1.44 -6.64 -13.49
CA GLU A 74 2.90 -6.69 -13.48
C GLU A 74 3.53 -6.03 -14.71
N SER A 75 2.81 -5.97 -15.84
CA SER A 75 3.33 -5.41 -17.09
C SER A 75 3.34 -3.88 -17.07
N SER A 76 2.31 -3.28 -16.47
CA SER A 76 2.20 -1.82 -16.32
C SER A 76 2.64 -1.30 -14.94
N PHE A 77 3.11 -2.20 -14.06
CA PHE A 77 3.40 -1.93 -12.65
C PHE A 77 2.27 -1.16 -11.93
N THR A 78 1.04 -1.58 -12.21
CA THR A 78 -0.17 -1.00 -11.62
C THR A 78 -0.73 -1.93 -10.57
N TYR A 79 -1.08 -1.38 -9.42
CA TYR A 79 -1.69 -2.12 -8.32
C TYR A 79 -2.74 -1.26 -7.63
N SER A 80 -3.92 -1.82 -7.41
CA SER A 80 -4.94 -1.15 -6.63
C SER A 80 -5.58 -2.10 -5.63
N TYR A 81 -5.94 -1.56 -4.48
CA TYR A 81 -6.59 -2.30 -3.42
C TYR A 81 -7.45 -1.38 -2.57
N ASN A 82 -8.38 -1.95 -1.82
CA ASN A 82 -9.13 -1.25 -0.80
C ASN A 82 -8.87 -1.85 0.57
N ILE A 83 -8.67 -1.00 1.57
CA ILE A 83 -8.74 -1.36 2.99
C ILE A 83 -10.17 -1.17 3.42
N PHE A 84 -10.82 -2.25 3.85
CA PHE A 84 -12.23 -2.26 4.23
C PHE A 84 -12.44 -2.72 5.68
N GLU A 85 -11.39 -3.16 6.36
CA GLU A 85 -11.44 -3.56 7.77
C GLU A 85 -10.10 -3.30 8.44
N GLY A 86 -10.14 -2.85 9.69
CA GLY A 86 -8.97 -2.83 10.58
C GLY A 86 -8.45 -1.44 10.96
N VAL A 87 -7.24 -1.42 11.51
CA VAL A 87 -6.66 -0.22 12.13
C VAL A 87 -6.40 0.88 11.11
N GLY A 88 -6.90 2.08 11.37
CA GLY A 88 -6.79 3.23 10.47
C GLY A 88 -8.07 3.57 9.72
N LEU A 89 -9.09 2.70 9.77
CA LEU A 89 -10.46 3.10 9.46
C LEU A 89 -11.11 3.67 10.72
N THR A 90 -11.66 4.89 10.62
CA THR A 90 -12.45 5.50 11.70
C THR A 90 -13.91 5.08 11.58
N ASP A 91 -14.74 5.40 12.57
CA ASP A 91 -16.19 5.17 12.53
C ASP A 91 -16.88 5.86 11.33
N LYS A 92 -16.24 6.89 10.77
CA LYS A 92 -16.71 7.66 9.63
C LYS A 92 -16.27 7.11 8.28
N ILE A 93 -15.31 6.19 8.22
CA ILE A 93 -14.74 5.71 6.95
C ILE A 93 -15.24 4.28 6.69
N GLU A 94 -15.92 4.09 5.57
CA GLU A 94 -16.34 2.75 5.11
C GLU A 94 -15.15 1.96 4.56
N LYS A 95 -14.35 2.61 3.71
CA LYS A 95 -13.15 2.03 3.11
C LYS A 95 -12.21 3.10 2.59
N MET A 96 -10.95 2.72 2.39
CA MET A 96 -9.96 3.52 1.67
C MET A 96 -9.45 2.74 0.46
N GLN A 97 -9.53 3.33 -0.73
CA GLN A 97 -8.96 2.77 -1.95
C GLN A 97 -7.63 3.44 -2.25
N PHE A 98 -6.66 2.63 -2.65
CA PHE A 98 -5.34 3.05 -3.11
C PHE A 98 -5.15 2.57 -4.53
N ASP A 99 -4.89 3.50 -5.44
CA ASP A 99 -4.51 3.24 -6.82
C ASP A 99 -3.04 3.64 -6.97
N ILE A 100 -2.17 2.68 -7.27
CA ILE A 100 -0.71 2.86 -7.29
C ILE A 100 -0.17 2.47 -8.66
N LYS A 101 0.68 3.32 -9.23
CA LYS A 101 1.38 3.06 -10.49
C LYS A 101 2.85 3.41 -10.35
N PHE A 102 3.72 2.52 -10.79
CA PHE A 102 5.16 2.78 -10.90
C PHE A 102 5.56 2.92 -12.36
N GLU A 103 6.34 3.96 -12.66
CA GLU A 103 6.83 4.25 -14.01
C GLU A 103 8.32 4.49 -13.94
N ALA A 104 9.07 4.15 -14.98
CA ALA A 104 10.49 4.48 -15.06
C ALA A 104 10.66 6.00 -15.19
N SER A 105 11.59 6.57 -14.43
CA SER A 105 11.92 8.01 -14.48
C SER A 105 13.37 8.22 -14.10
N ASP A 106 14.14 8.96 -14.92
CA ASP A 106 15.49 9.48 -14.59
C ASP A 106 16.44 8.49 -13.90
N GLY A 107 16.52 7.26 -14.42
CA GLY A 107 17.39 6.20 -13.86
C GLY A 107 16.83 5.46 -12.65
N GLY A 108 15.63 5.82 -12.19
CA GLY A 108 14.88 5.14 -11.14
C GLY A 108 13.40 5.01 -11.51
N SER A 109 12.50 5.45 -10.63
CA SER A 109 11.06 5.41 -10.86
C SER A 109 10.30 6.61 -10.32
N LYS A 110 9.12 6.84 -10.90
CA LYS A 110 8.06 7.68 -10.37
C LYS A 110 6.92 6.76 -9.90
N CYS A 111 6.52 6.91 -8.64
CA CYS A 111 5.34 6.29 -8.07
C CYS A 111 4.21 7.34 -8.00
N THR A 112 3.11 7.07 -8.68
CA THR A 112 1.87 7.84 -8.58
C THR A 112 0.93 7.08 -7.65
N MET A 113 0.47 7.72 -6.58
CA MET A 113 -0.49 7.15 -5.64
C MET A 113 -1.72 8.04 -5.52
N THR A 114 -2.88 7.50 -5.86
CA THR A 114 -4.18 8.11 -5.58
C THR A 114 -4.84 7.39 -4.41
N THR A 115 -5.27 8.15 -3.40
CA THR A 115 -6.01 7.63 -2.24
C THR A 115 -7.42 8.20 -2.24
N LYS A 116 -8.44 7.34 -2.13
CA LYS A 116 -9.85 7.72 -2.04
C LYS A 116 -10.44 7.20 -0.74
N CYS A 117 -11.04 8.08 0.06
CA CYS A 117 -11.77 7.71 1.27
C CYS A 117 -13.27 7.78 1.04
N TYR A 118 -13.95 6.70 1.40
CA TYR A 118 -15.38 6.60 1.24
C TYR A 118 -16.05 6.81 2.61
N PRO A 119 -16.97 7.78 2.75
CA PRO A 119 -17.69 8.00 3.98
C PRO A 119 -18.59 6.80 4.29
N LYS A 120 -18.74 6.49 5.58
CA LYS A 120 -19.71 5.51 6.05
C LYS A 120 -21.08 6.17 6.14
N GLY A 121 -22.01 5.72 5.31
CA GLY A 121 -23.36 6.29 5.24
C GLY A 121 -23.31 7.79 4.98
N ASP A 122 -23.96 8.55 5.86
CA ASP A 122 -24.07 10.01 5.79
C ASP A 122 -22.99 10.73 6.63
N ALA A 123 -21.82 10.13 6.81
CA ALA A 123 -20.72 10.79 7.51
C ALA A 123 -20.02 11.83 6.62
N GLU A 124 -19.75 13.01 7.16
CA GLU A 124 -18.87 14.00 6.52
C GLU A 124 -17.40 13.66 6.81
N LEU A 125 -16.63 13.47 5.73
CA LEU A 125 -15.19 13.29 5.79
C LEU A 125 -14.46 14.58 5.47
N ASN A 126 -13.39 14.84 6.21
CA ASN A 126 -12.39 15.85 5.90
C ASN A 126 -11.03 15.18 5.65
N GLU A 127 -10.03 15.99 5.29
CA GLU A 127 -8.71 15.46 4.99
C GLU A 127 -8.03 14.79 6.19
N GLU A 128 -8.26 15.33 7.39
CA GLU A 128 -7.68 14.83 8.64
C GLU A 128 -8.16 13.41 8.95
N ASN A 129 -9.42 13.09 8.64
CA ASN A 129 -9.97 11.74 8.83
C ASN A 129 -9.19 10.69 8.03
N CYS A 130 -8.73 11.05 6.84
CA CYS A 130 -8.02 10.15 5.92
C CYS A 130 -6.51 10.11 6.11
N LYS A 131 -5.95 11.15 6.74
CA LYS A 131 -4.52 11.39 6.77
C LYS A 131 -3.74 10.25 7.43
N ALA A 132 -4.23 9.73 8.55
CA ALA A 132 -3.56 8.64 9.27
C ALA A 132 -3.40 7.36 8.42
N GLY A 133 -4.45 6.97 7.67
CA GLY A 133 -4.40 5.82 6.77
C GLY A 133 -3.44 6.04 5.60
N LYS A 134 -3.52 7.22 4.97
CA LYS A 134 -2.60 7.63 3.88
C LYS A 134 -1.14 7.63 4.33
N ASP A 135 -0.84 8.27 5.45
CA ASP A 135 0.52 8.45 5.95
C ASP A 135 1.14 7.10 6.35
N LYS A 136 0.35 6.16 6.88
CA LYS A 136 0.82 4.78 7.14
C LYS A 136 1.27 4.07 5.86
N ILE A 137 0.49 4.15 4.79
CA ILE A 137 0.84 3.52 3.50
C ILE A 137 2.07 4.20 2.89
N LEU A 138 2.15 5.53 2.97
CA LEU A 138 3.34 6.26 2.52
C LEU A 138 4.59 5.89 3.33
N GLY A 139 4.47 5.73 4.64
CA GLY A 139 5.56 5.28 5.52
C GLY A 139 6.06 3.88 5.15
N MET A 140 5.14 2.95 4.86
CA MET A 140 5.49 1.61 4.37
C MET A 140 6.24 1.67 3.03
N TYR A 141 5.77 2.48 2.08
CA TYR A 141 6.48 2.70 0.81
C TYR A 141 7.90 3.22 1.02
N LYS A 142 8.08 4.21 1.90
CA LYS A 142 9.39 4.81 2.21
C LYS A 142 10.34 3.84 2.92
N ALA A 143 9.82 2.96 3.77
CA ALA A 143 10.61 1.90 4.39
C ALA A 143 11.13 0.89 3.35
N VAL A 144 10.28 0.48 2.40
CA VAL A 144 10.68 -0.40 1.30
C VAL A 144 11.75 0.25 0.42
N GLU A 145 11.54 1.51 0.04
CA GLU A 145 12.53 2.28 -0.73
C GLU A 145 13.89 2.32 -0.01
N THR A 146 13.89 2.69 1.28
CA THR A 146 15.11 2.79 2.08
C THR A 146 15.84 1.45 2.16
N TYR A 147 15.11 0.36 2.36
CA TYR A 147 15.69 -0.98 2.39
C TYR A 147 16.35 -1.35 1.05
N LEU A 148 15.70 -1.05 -0.09
CA LEU A 148 16.25 -1.38 -1.41
C LEU A 148 17.47 -0.54 -1.78
N ILE A 149 17.55 0.70 -1.29
CA ILE A 149 18.74 1.55 -1.40
C ILE A 149 19.92 0.93 -0.62
N GLN A 150 19.67 0.47 0.61
CA GLN A 150 20.70 -0.12 1.47
C GLN A 150 21.13 -1.53 1.04
N ASN A 151 20.28 -2.24 0.29
CA ASN A 151 20.50 -3.63 -0.09
C ASN A 151 20.43 -3.76 -1.61
N ALA A 152 21.43 -3.27 -2.34
CA ALA A 152 21.42 -3.16 -3.81
C ALA A 152 21.08 -4.47 -4.56
N ASP A 153 21.48 -5.63 -4.02
CA ASP A 153 21.23 -6.93 -4.64
C ASP A 153 19.80 -7.47 -4.40
N ALA A 154 19.11 -6.99 -3.36
CA ALA A 154 17.80 -7.49 -3.01
C ALA A 154 16.78 -7.14 -4.10
N TYR A 155 16.09 -8.13 -4.66
CA TYR A 155 15.09 -7.93 -5.73
C TYR A 155 15.63 -7.28 -7.01
N ALA A 156 16.95 -7.35 -7.27
CA ALA A 156 17.56 -6.82 -8.48
C ALA A 156 17.30 -7.66 -9.75
N SER A 157 16.65 -8.82 -9.60
CA SER A 157 16.38 -9.82 -10.64
C SER A 157 14.94 -9.80 -11.12
#